data_AF-A0AA96JKB6-F1
#
_entry.id   AF-A0AA96JKB6-F1
#
_cell.length_a   1.000
_cell.length_b   1.000
_cell.length_c   1.000
_cell.angle_alpha   90.00
_cell.angle_beta   90.00
_cell.angle_gamma   90.00
#
_symmetry.space_group_name_H-M   'P 1'
#
loop_
_entity.id
_entity.type
_entity.pdbx_description
1 polymer ?
#
loop_
_entity_poly.entity_id
_entity_poly.type
_entity_poly.pdbx_seq_one_letter_code
_entity_poly.pdbx_strand_id
1 'polypeptide(L)'
;MPSTSPSTTAPTAAALPGRAAPEPAATSPHAYDAGLLLLRLALGLTMAAHGSQKLFGWFGGGGIDGTGQFFTMSGYPAGDAMAVVAGLTETFGGLALAVGLLTPLAAAAILGTMVNALAVTWGGGFFAPKGSEYEWLLTAGAAALALTGPGRYAVDRYLPVLRAHRLAYGAAAVAVGLVTAGVVLLLRR
;
A
#
# COMPACT_ATOMS: atom_id res chain seq x y z
N MET A 1 -35.24 -64.82 56.23
CA MET A 1 -35.18 -63.35 56.23
C MET A 1 -34.47 -62.90 54.95
N PRO A 2 -35.11 -62.17 54.03
CA PRO A 2 -34.41 -61.55 52.91
C PRO A 2 -33.98 -60.12 53.26
N SER A 3 -32.71 -59.83 53.00
CA SER A 3 -32.07 -58.51 53.06
C SER A 3 -32.65 -57.59 51.98
N THR A 4 -33.04 -56.37 52.34
CA THR A 4 -33.38 -55.30 51.39
C THR A 4 -32.32 -54.21 51.50
N SER A 5 -31.48 -54.08 50.47
CA SER A 5 -30.58 -52.92 50.32
C SER A 5 -31.33 -51.77 49.63
N PRO A 6 -31.17 -50.52 50.07
CA PRO A 6 -31.82 -49.38 49.43
C PRO A 6 -31.09 -49.02 48.14
N SER A 7 -31.84 -48.90 47.04
CA SER A 7 -31.35 -48.38 45.76
C SER A 7 -31.17 -46.86 45.87
N THR A 8 -29.92 -46.39 45.93
CA THR A 8 -29.58 -44.98 45.79
C THR A 8 -29.69 -44.59 44.31
N THR A 9 -30.78 -43.93 43.92
CA THR A 9 -30.85 -43.20 42.64
C THR A 9 -30.13 -41.87 42.80
N ALA A 10 -28.94 -41.75 42.22
CA ALA A 10 -28.25 -40.47 42.08
C ALA A 10 -29.04 -39.55 41.13
N PRO A 11 -29.10 -38.24 41.40
CA PRO A 11 -29.77 -37.30 40.51
C PRO A 11 -28.98 -37.17 39.20
N THR A 12 -29.66 -37.34 38.08
CA THR A 12 -29.13 -37.07 36.74
C THR A 12 -28.72 -35.60 36.65
N ALA A 13 -27.42 -35.33 36.64
CA ALA A 13 -26.89 -34.01 36.40
C ALA A 13 -27.33 -33.55 34.99
N ALA A 14 -28.26 -32.59 34.94
CA ALA A 14 -28.66 -31.94 33.71
C ALA A 14 -27.42 -31.29 33.08
N ALA A 15 -27.01 -31.78 31.90
CA ALA A 15 -25.94 -31.19 31.12
C ALA A 15 -26.30 -29.74 30.81
N LEU A 16 -25.49 -28.79 31.30
CA LEU A 16 -25.60 -27.38 30.94
C LEU A 16 -25.54 -27.28 29.40
N PRO A 17 -26.48 -26.57 28.75
CA PRO A 17 -26.43 -26.38 27.31
C PRO A 17 -25.05 -25.81 26.94
N GLY A 18 -24.34 -26.54 26.08
CA GLY A 18 -22.99 -26.21 25.66
C GLY A 18 -22.94 -24.75 25.23
N ARG A 19 -22.16 -23.95 25.96
CA ARG A 19 -21.82 -22.59 25.58
C ARG A 19 -21.15 -22.70 24.21
N ALA A 20 -21.89 -22.35 23.16
CA ALA A 20 -21.35 -22.28 21.81
C ALA A 20 -20.03 -21.50 21.88
N ALA A 21 -18.95 -22.11 21.40
CA ALA A 21 -17.68 -21.41 21.27
C ALA A 21 -17.96 -20.09 20.53
N PRO A 22 -17.41 -18.95 20.98
CA PRO A 22 -17.62 -17.68 20.29
C PRO A 22 -17.21 -17.87 18.83
N GLU A 23 -18.17 -17.72 17.93
CA GLU A 23 -17.94 -17.75 16.50
C GLU A 23 -16.85 -16.72 16.20
N PRO A 24 -15.70 -17.10 15.58
CA PRO A 24 -14.61 -16.17 15.36
C PRO A 24 -15.19 -14.97 14.61
N ALA A 25 -15.10 -13.78 15.21
CA ALA A 25 -15.71 -12.56 14.69
C ALA A 25 -15.26 -12.36 13.24
N ALA A 26 -16.10 -12.80 12.30
CA ALA A 26 -15.80 -12.73 10.88
C ALA A 26 -15.61 -11.26 10.54
N THR A 27 -14.41 -10.89 10.10
CA THR A 27 -14.11 -9.52 9.68
C THR A 27 -15.17 -9.15 8.66
N SER A 28 -16.00 -8.13 8.93
CA SER A 28 -17.06 -7.79 7.99
C SER A 28 -16.38 -7.45 6.65
N PRO A 29 -16.70 -8.16 5.54
CA PRO A 29 -15.98 -7.96 4.27
C PRO A 29 -15.98 -6.50 3.83
N HIS A 30 -17.06 -5.79 4.17
CA HIS A 30 -17.23 -4.36 3.94
C HIS A 30 -16.22 -3.47 4.68
N ALA A 31 -15.83 -3.80 5.92
CA ALA A 31 -14.87 -3.02 6.70
C ALA A 31 -13.45 -3.18 6.16
N TYR A 32 -13.05 -4.39 5.79
CA TYR A 32 -11.77 -4.65 5.14
C TYR A 32 -11.62 -3.84 3.84
N ASP A 33 -12.65 -3.92 2.98
CA ASP A 33 -12.67 -3.19 1.71
C ASP A 33 -12.69 -1.67 1.89
N ALA A 34 -13.39 -1.17 2.91
CA ALA A 34 -13.39 0.25 3.25
C ALA A 34 -12.02 0.72 3.74
N GLY A 35 -11.31 -0.10 4.53
CA GLY A 35 -9.94 0.15 4.95
C GLY A 35 -8.97 0.23 3.76
N LEU A 36 -9.07 -0.70 2.80
CA LEU A 36 -8.29 -0.65 1.56
C LEU A 36 -8.60 0.59 0.73
N LEU A 37 -9.87 0.97 0.61
CA LEU A 37 -10.26 2.21 -0.08
C LEU A 37 -9.63 3.44 0.59
N LEU A 38 -9.74 3.54 1.92
CA LEU A 38 -9.15 4.65 2.66
C LEU A 38 -7.63 4.72 2.45
N LEU A 39 -6.94 3.58 2.53
CA LEU A 39 -5.50 3.52 2.30
C LEU A 39 -5.14 3.93 0.87
N ARG A 40 -5.89 3.46 -0.14
CA ARG A 40 -5.71 3.86 -1.54
C ARG A 40 -5.89 5.35 -1.75
N LEU A 41 -6.95 5.93 -1.19
CA LEU A 41 -7.22 7.37 -1.32
C LEU A 41 -6.14 8.20 -0.63
N ALA A 42 -5.80 7.87 0.62
CA ALA A 42 -4.80 8.61 1.38
C ALA A 42 -3.42 8.56 0.68
N LEU A 43 -2.94 7.36 0.35
CA LEU A 43 -1.63 7.17 -0.26
C LEU A 43 -1.61 7.70 -1.71
N GLY A 44 -2.62 7.35 -2.51
CA GLY A 44 -2.72 7.74 -3.91
C GLY A 44 -2.84 9.24 -4.12
N LEU A 45 -3.71 9.93 -3.35
CA LEU A 45 -3.84 11.38 -3.46
C LEU A 45 -2.63 12.13 -2.91
N THR A 46 -1.97 11.59 -1.89
CA THR A 46 -0.70 12.13 -1.38
C THR A 46 0.36 12.11 -2.48
N MET A 47 0.53 10.97 -3.17
CA MET A 47 1.47 10.88 -4.28
C MET A 47 1.05 11.75 -5.47
N ALA A 48 -0.25 11.85 -5.73
CA ALA A 48 -0.74 12.71 -6.80
C ALA A 48 -0.41 14.19 -6.55
N ALA A 49 -0.54 14.63 -5.29
CA ALA A 49 -0.14 15.96 -4.86
C ALA A 49 1.37 16.17 -5.06
N HIS A 50 2.23 15.25 -4.58
CA HIS A 50 3.68 15.32 -4.80
C HIS A 50 4.06 15.40 -6.28
N GLY A 51 3.43 14.58 -7.14
CA GLY A 51 3.66 14.65 -8.58
C GLY A 51 3.24 15.99 -9.18
N SER A 52 2.12 16.56 -8.71
CA SER A 52 1.65 17.87 -9.17
C SER A 52 2.57 19.03 -8.73
N GLN A 53 3.24 18.90 -7.57
CA GLN A 53 4.28 19.83 -7.14
C GLN A 53 5.46 19.82 -8.13
N LYS A 54 5.84 18.62 -8.60
CA LYS A 54 6.94 18.42 -9.57
C LYS A 54 6.57 18.88 -10.98
N LEU A 55 5.38 18.57 -11.47
CA LEU A 55 4.96 18.91 -12.83
C LEU A 55 4.53 20.37 -12.99
N PHE A 56 3.75 20.87 -12.03
CA PHE A 56 3.00 22.11 -12.20
C PHE A 56 3.35 23.18 -11.17
N GLY A 57 4.23 22.88 -10.21
CA GLY A 57 4.56 23.81 -9.12
C GLY A 57 3.39 24.05 -8.16
N TRP A 58 2.36 23.20 -8.19
CA TRP A 58 1.21 23.33 -7.31
C TRP A 58 1.61 23.22 -5.84
N PHE A 59 0.79 23.75 -4.94
CA PHE A 59 1.03 23.68 -3.49
C PHE A 59 2.41 24.21 -3.06
N GLY A 60 2.95 25.20 -3.78
CA GLY A 60 4.29 25.75 -3.52
C GLY A 60 5.44 24.85 -3.95
N GLY A 61 5.19 23.89 -4.86
CA GLY A 61 6.19 22.99 -5.41
C GLY A 61 7.18 23.68 -6.35
N GLY A 62 8.33 23.04 -6.57
CA GLY A 62 9.41 23.58 -7.40
C GLY A 62 9.12 23.59 -8.91
N GLY A 63 8.05 22.96 -9.38
CA GLY A 63 7.82 22.75 -10.82
C GLY A 63 8.95 21.96 -11.46
N ILE A 64 8.98 21.91 -12.79
CA ILE A 64 9.99 21.15 -13.52
C ILE A 64 11.38 21.72 -13.25
N ASP A 65 11.54 23.05 -13.32
CA ASP A 65 12.85 23.70 -13.17
C ASP A 65 13.45 23.50 -11.77
N GLY A 66 12.66 23.74 -10.71
CA GLY A 66 13.13 23.60 -9.33
C GLY A 66 13.36 22.14 -8.94
N THR A 67 12.47 21.25 -9.37
CA THR A 67 12.62 19.80 -9.12
C THR A 67 13.80 19.23 -9.91
N GLY A 68 14.01 19.69 -11.15
CA GLY A 68 15.10 19.25 -12.01
C GLY A 68 16.47 19.68 -11.47
N GLN A 69 16.56 20.91 -10.95
CA GLN A 69 17.74 21.35 -10.20
C GLN A 69 17.99 20.46 -8.98
N PHE A 70 16.96 20.16 -8.18
CA PHE A 70 17.08 19.26 -7.03
C PHE A 70 17.57 17.86 -7.43
N PHE A 71 17.03 17.28 -8.51
CA PHE A 71 17.47 15.97 -8.99
C PHE A 71 18.91 15.99 -9.49
N THR A 72 19.32 17.04 -10.18
CA THR A 72 20.72 17.24 -10.62
C THR A 72 21.65 17.30 -9.41
N MET A 73 21.31 18.11 -8.39
CA MET A 73 22.09 18.20 -7.15
C MET A 73 22.12 16.89 -6.35
N SER A 74 21.07 16.07 -6.50
CA SER A 74 20.96 14.76 -5.87
C SER A 74 21.69 13.64 -6.63
N GLY A 75 22.35 13.96 -7.75
CA GLY A 75 23.14 13.01 -8.54
C GLY A 75 22.41 12.32 -9.70
N TYR A 76 21.14 12.64 -9.94
CA TYR A 76 20.40 12.05 -11.06
C TYR A 76 20.79 12.75 -12.39
N PRO A 77 20.97 11.99 -13.48
CA PRO A 77 21.26 12.56 -14.79
C PRO A 77 20.01 13.21 -15.38
N ALA A 78 20.21 14.24 -16.20
CA ALA A 78 19.13 14.95 -16.90
C ALA A 78 17.98 15.35 -15.95
N GLY A 79 18.28 16.18 -14.95
CA GLY A 79 17.38 16.53 -13.86
C GLY A 79 15.95 16.89 -14.27
N ASP A 80 15.78 17.73 -15.28
CA ASP A 80 14.44 18.13 -15.77
C ASP A 80 13.66 16.94 -16.35
N ALA A 81 14.34 16.05 -17.09
CA ALA A 81 13.71 14.84 -17.60
C ALA A 81 13.30 13.91 -16.44
N MET A 82 14.12 13.80 -15.40
CA MET A 82 13.77 13.06 -14.19
C MET A 82 12.61 13.72 -13.43
N ALA A 83 12.54 15.05 -13.40
CA ALA A 83 11.43 15.81 -12.81
C ALA A 83 10.12 15.48 -13.52
N VAL A 84 10.13 15.47 -14.86
CA VAL A 84 8.97 15.07 -15.66
C VAL A 84 8.61 13.59 -15.41
N VAL A 85 9.57 12.68 -15.46
CA VAL A 85 9.31 11.23 -15.26
C VAL A 85 8.75 10.97 -13.86
N ALA A 86 9.38 11.49 -12.81
CA ALA A 86 8.90 11.34 -11.44
C ALA A 86 7.53 12.00 -11.26
N GLY A 87 7.36 13.23 -11.76
CA GLY A 87 6.10 13.96 -11.67
C GLY A 87 4.94 13.21 -12.35
N LEU A 88 5.13 12.72 -13.57
CA LEU A 88 4.12 11.92 -14.28
C LEU A 88 3.82 10.61 -13.55
N THR A 89 4.87 9.93 -13.06
CA THR A 89 4.74 8.65 -12.35
C THR A 89 3.95 8.81 -11.05
N GLU A 90 4.27 9.83 -10.26
CA GLU A 90 3.61 10.12 -8.98
C GLU A 90 2.18 10.64 -9.18
N THR A 91 1.96 11.54 -10.15
CA THR A 91 0.62 12.06 -10.46
C THR A 91 -0.30 10.97 -10.97
N PHE A 92 0.06 10.31 -12.07
CA PHE A 92 -0.84 9.35 -12.69
C PHE A 92 -0.86 8.02 -11.93
N GLY A 93 0.26 7.58 -11.36
CA GLY A 93 0.29 6.41 -10.48
C GLY A 93 -0.52 6.65 -9.21
N GLY A 94 -0.40 7.82 -8.59
CA GLY A 94 -1.20 8.21 -7.42
C GLY A 94 -2.70 8.24 -7.70
N LEU A 95 -3.11 8.91 -8.79
CA LEU A 95 -4.52 8.97 -9.19
C LEU A 95 -5.08 7.60 -9.57
N ALA A 96 -4.33 6.81 -10.34
CA ALA A 96 -4.72 5.44 -10.69
C ALA A 96 -4.90 4.58 -9.44
N LEU A 97 -3.99 4.69 -8.46
CA LEU A 97 -4.12 3.95 -7.20
C LEU A 97 -5.34 4.41 -6.39
N ALA A 98 -5.58 5.73 -6.30
CA ALA A 98 -6.70 6.30 -5.56
C ALA A 98 -8.05 5.75 -6.08
N VAL A 99 -8.25 5.70 -7.40
CA VAL A 99 -9.47 5.13 -8.00
C VAL A 99 -9.44 3.59 -8.05
N GLY A 100 -8.28 2.98 -7.84
CA GLY A 100 -8.10 1.54 -7.93
C GLY A 100 -8.15 1.03 -9.37
N LEU A 101 -7.41 1.70 -10.25
CA LEU A 101 -7.21 1.31 -11.65
C LEU A 101 -5.78 0.78 -11.83
N LEU A 102 -5.65 -0.41 -12.40
CA LEU A 102 -4.38 -1.13 -12.54
C LEU A 102 -3.62 -1.18 -11.20
N THR A 103 -4.32 -1.49 -10.11
CA THR A 103 -3.87 -1.24 -8.74
C THR A 103 -2.46 -1.76 -8.44
N PRO A 104 -2.09 -3.02 -8.77
CA PRO A 104 -0.73 -3.49 -8.54
C PRO A 104 0.32 -2.66 -9.29
N LEU A 105 0.06 -2.27 -10.53
CA LEU A 105 0.99 -1.47 -11.34
C LEU A 105 1.08 -0.02 -10.83
N ALA A 106 -0.04 0.58 -10.44
CA ALA A 106 -0.07 1.90 -9.82
C ALA A 106 0.72 1.91 -8.50
N ALA A 107 0.58 0.86 -7.69
CA ALA A 107 1.37 0.67 -6.48
C ALA A 107 2.86 0.45 -6.78
N ALA A 108 3.22 -0.28 -7.85
CA ALA A 108 4.60 -0.46 -8.29
C ALA A 108 5.27 0.87 -8.70
N ALA A 109 4.53 1.74 -9.41
CA ALA A 109 4.98 3.07 -9.79
C ALA A 109 5.34 3.91 -8.55
N ILE A 110 4.43 3.95 -7.56
CA ILE A 110 4.67 4.66 -6.30
C ILE A 110 5.84 4.05 -5.53
N LEU A 111 5.87 2.72 -5.39
CA LEU A 111 6.96 2.02 -4.71
C LEU A 111 8.32 2.38 -5.35
N GLY A 112 8.40 2.38 -6.67
CA GLY A 112 9.64 2.72 -7.38
C GLY A 112 10.10 4.15 -7.12
N THR A 113 9.17 5.11 -7.12
CA THR A 113 9.48 6.52 -6.78
C THR A 113 9.94 6.69 -5.33
N MET A 114 9.30 5.99 -4.39
CA MET A 114 9.64 6.08 -2.96
C MET A 114 10.98 5.42 -2.64
N VAL A 115 11.37 4.35 -3.35
CA VAL A 115 12.72 3.77 -3.23
C VAL A 115 13.79 4.76 -3.69
N ASN A 116 13.54 5.52 -4.76
CA ASN A 116 14.46 6.58 -5.19
C ASN A 116 14.51 7.73 -4.18
N ALA A 117 13.37 8.08 -3.56
CA ALA A 117 13.32 9.08 -2.49
C ALA A 117 14.08 8.62 -1.24
N LEU A 118 13.93 7.36 -0.81
CA LEU A 118 14.70 6.75 0.28
C LEU A 118 16.21 6.85 0.05
N ALA A 119 16.67 6.63 -1.18
CA ALA A 119 18.09 6.75 -1.51
C ALA A 119 18.63 8.18 -1.37
N VAL A 120 17.77 9.19 -1.46
CA VAL A 120 18.12 10.60 -1.22
C VAL A 120 18.11 10.92 0.28
N THR A 121 17.19 10.34 1.07
CA THR A 121 17.03 10.65 2.51
C THR A 121 17.83 9.74 3.45
N TRP A 122 18.44 8.65 2.95
CA TRP A 122 19.11 7.60 3.74
C TRP A 122 20.11 8.09 4.81
N GLY A 123 20.81 9.20 4.59
CA GLY A 123 21.80 9.76 5.52
C GLY A 123 21.22 10.65 6.63
N GLY A 124 19.93 10.98 6.58
CA GLY A 124 19.29 11.93 7.50
C GLY A 124 18.71 11.33 8.78
N GLY A 125 18.83 10.02 8.97
CA GLY A 125 18.22 9.28 10.08
C GLY A 125 16.77 8.86 9.79
N PHE A 126 16.01 8.50 10.82
CA PHE A 126 14.62 8.05 10.64
C PHE A 126 13.61 9.21 10.67
N PHE A 127 13.73 10.12 11.63
CA PHE A 127 12.70 11.12 11.91
C PHE A 127 12.77 12.35 11.01
N ALA A 128 11.60 12.90 10.66
CA ALA A 128 11.46 14.16 9.96
C ALA A 128 12.14 15.34 10.72
N PRO A 129 12.54 16.42 10.02
CA PRO A 129 12.33 16.67 8.60
C PRO A 129 13.44 16.14 7.69
N LYS A 130 14.52 15.58 8.25
CA LYS A 130 15.68 15.10 7.47
C LYS A 130 15.67 13.59 7.24
N GLY A 131 14.96 12.84 8.08
CA GLY A 131 14.92 11.39 8.01
C GLY A 131 13.93 10.83 7.00
N SER A 132 13.83 9.51 6.98
CA SER A 132 13.17 8.75 5.92
C SER A 132 11.86 8.04 6.33
N GLU A 133 11.28 8.37 7.50
CA GLU A 133 10.09 7.70 8.04
C GLU A 133 8.88 7.79 7.10
N TYR A 134 8.74 8.91 6.39
CA TYR A 134 7.64 9.16 5.50
C TYR A 134 7.72 8.29 4.24
N GLU A 135 8.90 8.24 3.61
CA GLU A 135 9.14 7.41 2.43
C GLU A 135 9.02 5.92 2.77
N TRP A 136 9.46 5.51 3.97
CA TRP A 136 9.25 4.14 4.45
C TRP A 136 7.77 3.79 4.57
N LEU A 137 6.98 4.67 5.18
CA LEU A 137 5.55 4.46 5.36
C LEU A 137 4.82 4.35 4.02
N LEU A 138 5.13 5.25 3.07
CA LEU A 138 4.54 5.22 1.74
C LEU A 138 4.99 3.99 0.93
N THR A 139 6.26 3.60 1.02
CA THR A 139 6.79 2.38 0.39
C THR A 139 6.07 1.14 0.92
N ALA A 140 5.95 1.01 2.24
CA ALA A 140 5.27 -0.10 2.88
C ALA A 140 3.78 -0.14 2.52
N GLY A 141 3.10 1.01 2.51
CA GLY A 141 1.70 1.12 2.11
C GLY A 141 1.48 0.73 0.65
N ALA A 142 2.37 1.14 -0.26
CA ALA A 142 2.30 0.77 -1.67
C ALA A 142 2.53 -0.74 -1.85
N ALA A 143 3.54 -1.32 -1.20
CA ALA A 143 3.77 -2.77 -1.22
C ALA A 143 2.57 -3.54 -0.65
N ALA A 144 1.98 -3.08 0.46
CA ALA A 144 0.80 -3.69 1.04
C ALA A 144 -0.38 -3.68 0.07
N LEU A 145 -0.67 -2.55 -0.60
CA LEU A 145 -1.74 -2.46 -1.60
C LEU A 145 -1.47 -3.32 -2.83
N ALA A 146 -0.21 -3.44 -3.28
CA ALA A 146 0.15 -4.34 -4.36
C ALA A 146 -0.15 -5.80 -4.00
N LEU A 147 0.20 -6.23 -2.78
CA LEU A 147 0.06 -7.62 -2.32
C LEU A 147 -1.39 -7.97 -1.96
N THR A 148 -2.07 -7.10 -1.21
CA THR A 148 -3.46 -7.31 -0.76
C THR A 148 -4.47 -7.14 -1.89
N GLY A 149 -4.18 -6.25 -2.84
CA GLY A 149 -5.00 -6.00 -4.01
C GLY A 149 -5.94 -4.79 -3.84
N PRO A 150 -6.85 -4.61 -4.82
CA PRO A 150 -7.60 -3.37 -5.01
C PRO A 150 -8.76 -3.14 -4.02
N GLY A 151 -9.29 -4.21 -3.43
CA GLY A 151 -10.54 -4.17 -2.66
C GLY A 151 -11.77 -3.91 -3.55
N ARG A 152 -12.97 -4.07 -2.98
CA ARG A 152 -14.23 -4.04 -3.76
C ARG A 152 -14.59 -2.68 -4.36
N TYR A 153 -14.05 -1.58 -3.86
CA TYR A 153 -14.41 -0.23 -4.31
C TYR A 153 -13.51 0.29 -5.44
N ALA A 154 -12.64 -0.54 -5.97
CA ALA A 154 -11.72 -0.19 -7.05
C ALA A 154 -12.38 -0.33 -8.43
N VAL A 155 -11.94 0.49 -9.38
CA VAL A 155 -12.37 0.43 -10.77
C VAL A 155 -11.99 -0.89 -11.45
N ASP A 156 -10.90 -1.53 -11.01
CA ASP A 156 -10.42 -2.83 -11.52
C ASP A 156 -11.51 -3.91 -11.58
N ARG A 157 -12.52 -3.85 -10.69
CA ARG A 157 -13.64 -4.81 -10.68
C ARG A 157 -14.52 -4.78 -11.93
N TYR A 158 -14.54 -3.64 -12.63
CA TYR A 158 -15.34 -3.44 -13.84
C TYR A 158 -14.58 -3.89 -15.09
N LEU A 159 -13.28 -4.20 -14.96
CA LEU A 159 -12.44 -4.69 -16.05
C LEU A 159 -12.32 -6.22 -15.94
N PRO A 160 -12.80 -7.00 -16.92
CA PRO A 160 -12.83 -8.47 -16.83
C PRO A 160 -11.49 -9.11 -16.50
N VAL A 161 -10.40 -8.55 -17.03
CA VAL A 161 -9.02 -9.04 -16.84
C VAL A 161 -8.48 -8.75 -15.44
N LEU A 162 -8.98 -7.72 -14.75
CA LEU A 162 -8.45 -7.23 -13.48
C LEU A 162 -9.36 -7.53 -12.27
N ARG A 163 -10.53 -8.14 -12.52
CA ARG A 163 -11.54 -8.45 -11.50
C ARG A 163 -11.01 -9.29 -10.34
N ALA A 164 -10.13 -10.24 -10.62
CA ALA A 164 -9.63 -11.19 -9.64
C ALA A 164 -8.15 -10.93 -9.37
N HIS A 165 -7.87 -10.38 -8.18
CA HIS A 165 -6.49 -10.21 -7.74
C HIS A 165 -5.84 -11.56 -7.41
N ARG A 166 -4.57 -11.70 -7.75
CA ARG A 166 -3.73 -12.84 -7.38
C ARG A 166 -2.47 -12.32 -6.72
N LEU A 167 -2.03 -12.97 -5.63
CA LEU A 167 -0.80 -12.60 -4.92
C LEU A 167 0.40 -12.54 -5.87
N ALA A 168 0.47 -13.43 -6.86
CA ALA A 168 1.52 -13.44 -7.87
C ALA A 168 1.59 -12.13 -8.68
N TYR A 169 0.47 -11.49 -8.99
CA TYR A 169 0.45 -10.19 -9.68
C TYR A 169 0.95 -9.08 -8.76
N GLY A 170 0.58 -9.12 -7.49
CA GLY A 170 1.11 -8.20 -6.47
C GLY A 170 2.62 -8.33 -6.30
N ALA A 171 3.12 -9.56 -6.13
CA ALA A 171 4.54 -9.84 -6.01
C ALA A 171 5.32 -9.44 -7.26
N ALA A 172 4.80 -9.75 -8.46
CA ALA A 172 5.38 -9.31 -9.71
C ALA A 172 5.42 -7.78 -9.82
N ALA A 173 4.37 -7.09 -9.39
CA ALA A 173 4.34 -5.63 -9.40
C ALA A 173 5.36 -5.02 -8.43
N VAL A 174 5.49 -5.56 -7.22
CA VAL A 174 6.56 -5.15 -6.28
C VAL A 174 7.93 -5.37 -6.90
N ALA A 175 8.17 -6.53 -7.52
CA ALA A 175 9.44 -6.80 -8.21
C ALA A 175 9.70 -5.80 -9.34
N VAL A 176 8.69 -5.48 -10.16
CA VAL A 176 8.79 -4.46 -11.21
C VAL A 176 9.18 -3.12 -10.61
N GLY A 177 8.48 -2.64 -9.58
CA GLY A 177 8.78 -1.36 -8.94
C GLY A 177 10.21 -1.29 -8.39
N LEU A 178 10.67 -2.36 -7.73
CA LEU A 178 12.05 -2.48 -7.23
C LEU A 178 13.08 -2.51 -8.36
N VAL A 179 12.84 -3.27 -9.43
CA VAL A 179 13.75 -3.34 -10.58
C VAL A 179 13.83 -1.98 -11.27
N THR A 180 12.70 -1.33 -11.54
CA THR A 180 12.69 0.00 -12.16
C THR A 180 13.40 1.02 -11.29
N ALA A 181 13.21 0.98 -9.96
CA ALA A 181 13.93 1.86 -9.05
C ALA A 181 15.43 1.59 -9.06
N GLY A 182 15.84 0.33 -9.01
CA GLY A 182 17.23 -0.08 -9.08
C GLY A 182 17.90 0.40 -10.37
N VAL A 183 17.24 0.27 -11.51
CA VAL A 183 17.75 0.79 -12.80
C VAL A 183 17.98 2.30 -12.73
N VAL A 184 17.01 3.07 -12.21
CA VAL A 184 17.17 4.53 -12.07
C VAL A 184 18.30 4.88 -11.09
N LEU A 185 18.43 4.15 -9.98
CA LEU A 185 19.52 4.35 -9.01
C LEU A 185 20.90 4.01 -9.56
N LEU A 186 21.01 3.04 -10.48
CA LEU A 186 22.28 2.75 -11.17
C LEU A 186 22.74 3.90 -12.09
N LEU A 187 21.80 4.76 -12.51
CA LEU A 187 22.12 5.95 -13.30
C LEU A 187 22.52 7.15 -12.44
N ARG A 188 22.23 7.11 -11.13
CA ARG A 188 22.54 8.16 -10.16
C ARG A 188 24.03 8.12 -9.81
N ARG A 189 24.70 9.28 -9.84
CA ARG A 189 26.15 9.45 -9.62
C ARG A 189 26.47 10.32 -8.43
#